data_AF-A0A353N8H1-F1
#
_entry.id   AF-A0A353N8H1-F1
#
_cell.length_a   1.000
_cell.length_b   1.000
_cell.length_c   1.000
_cell.angle_alpha   90.00
_cell.angle_beta   90.00
_cell.angle_gamma   90.00
#
_symmetry.space_group_name_H-M   'P 1'
#
loop_
_entity.id
_entity.type
_entity.pdbx_description
1 polymer ?
#
loop_
_entity_poly.entity_id
_entity_poly.type
_entity_poly.pdbx_seq_one_letter_code
_entity_poly.pdbx_strand_id
1 'polypeptide(L)'
;MTLLTSRDNPLIKTIISLKTKKGRRKHQLFLAEGPHLLEEALASTFEVRGVFTNGEILCCGALWEYVEKKRIPVYHVSPRLYAELTETENPQD
;
A
#
# COMPACT_ATOMS: atom_id res chain seq x y z
N MET A 1 2.42 5.57 12.36
CA MET A 1 1.96 4.24 11.86
C MET A 1 0.57 3.98 12.43
N THR A 2 -0.36 3.52 11.61
CA THR A 2 -1.77 3.27 12.03
C THR A 2 -2.17 1.84 11.66
N LEU A 3 -2.78 1.11 12.60
CA LEU A 3 -3.25 -0.26 12.37
C LEU A 3 -4.69 -0.25 11.81
N LEU A 4 -4.88 -0.93 10.69
CA LEU A 4 -6.15 -1.12 9.98
C LEU A 4 -6.55 -2.59 10.08
N THR A 5 -7.64 -2.86 10.81
CA THR A 5 -8.16 -4.21 11.05
C THR A 5 -9.54 -4.44 10.45
N SER A 6 -10.24 -3.38 10.06
CA SER A 6 -11.63 -3.45 9.62
C SER A 6 -11.76 -3.24 8.12
N ARG A 7 -12.42 -4.19 7.45
CA ARG A 7 -12.87 -4.06 6.06
C ARG A 7 -13.83 -2.89 5.85
N ASP A 8 -14.52 -2.45 6.90
CA ASP A 8 -15.46 -1.34 6.80
C ASP A 8 -14.79 0.03 6.76
N ASN A 9 -13.49 0.09 7.05
CA ASN A 9 -12.72 1.32 6.96
C ASN A 9 -12.76 1.91 5.53
N PRO A 10 -13.10 3.20 5.35
CA PRO A 10 -13.22 3.80 4.02
C PRO A 10 -11.95 3.72 3.16
N LEU A 11 -10.77 3.77 3.78
CA LEU A 11 -9.49 3.63 3.08
C LEU A 11 -9.34 2.21 2.53
N ILE A 12 -9.68 1.20 3.34
CA ILE A 12 -9.67 -0.21 2.94
C ILE A 12 -10.67 -0.47 1.81
N LYS A 13 -11.90 0.07 1.90
CA LYS A 13 -12.88 -0.02 0.81
C LYS A 13 -12.36 0.59 -0.49
N THR A 14 -11.64 1.71 -0.37
CA THR A 14 -11.03 2.37 -1.53
C THR A 14 -9.99 1.47 -2.18
N ILE A 15 -9.06 0.92 -1.39
CA ILE A 15 -8.01 0.00 -1.87
C ILE A 15 -8.62 -1.21 -2.58
N ILE A 16 -9.58 -1.89 -1.95
CA ILE A 16 -10.27 -3.05 -2.55
C ILE A 16 -10.90 -2.67 -3.89
N SER A 17 -11.44 -1.46 -4.02
CA SER A 17 -12.03 -1.00 -5.29
C SER A 17 -10.99 -0.84 -6.42
N LEU A 18 -9.73 -0.55 -6.10
CA LEU A 18 -8.64 -0.34 -7.07
C LEU A 18 -8.27 -1.62 -7.84
N LYS A 19 -8.70 -2.79 -7.37
CA LYS A 19 -8.63 -4.05 -8.12
C LYS A 19 -9.41 -4.00 -9.44
N THR A 20 -10.47 -3.20 -9.47
CA THR A 20 -11.30 -3.02 -10.67
C THR A 20 -10.89 -1.80 -11.49
N LYS A 21 -11.00 -1.89 -12.83
CA LYS A 21 -10.81 -0.74 -13.73
C LYS A 21 -11.72 0.44 -13.38
N LYS A 22 -12.95 0.16 -12.95
CA LYS A 22 -13.92 1.18 -12.52
C LYS A 22 -13.44 1.93 -11.28
N GLY A 23 -12.94 1.21 -10.27
CA GLY A 23 -12.38 1.81 -9.06
C GLY A 23 -11.13 2.64 -9.35
N ARG A 24 -10.19 2.12 -10.15
CA ARG A 24 -8.99 2.89 -10.58
C ARG A 24 -9.35 4.20 -11.27
N ARG A 25 -10.32 4.17 -12.20
CA ARG A 25 -10.79 5.39 -12.88
C ARG A 25 -11.49 6.35 -11.92
N LYS A 26 -12.31 5.83 -11.01
CA LYS A 26 -13.06 6.65 -10.04
C LYS A 26 -12.12 7.38 -9.08
N HIS A 27 -11.11 6.69 -8.58
CA HIS A 27 -10.20 7.21 -7.57
C HIS A 27 -8.92 7.84 -8.15
N GLN A 28 -8.63 7.58 -9.43
CA GLN A 28 -7.37 7.95 -10.10
C GLN A 28 -6.14 7.42 -9.36
N LEU A 29 -6.27 6.19 -8.86
CA LEU A 29 -5.23 5.48 -8.10
C LEU A 29 -5.07 4.06 -8.65
N PHE A 30 -3.91 3.48 -8.37
CA PHE A 30 -3.62 2.07 -8.63
C PHE A 30 -2.80 1.51 -7.46
N LEU A 31 -2.73 0.19 -7.37
CA LEU A 31 -1.88 -0.51 -6.41
C LEU A 31 -0.57 -0.91 -7.08
N ALA A 32 0.53 -0.69 -6.36
CA ALA A 32 1.86 -1.13 -6.72
C ALA A 32 2.30 -2.08 -5.61
N GLU A 33 2.34 -3.38 -5.91
CA GLU A 33 2.60 -4.44 -4.93
C GLU A 33 4.07 -4.89 -5.02
N GLY A 34 4.76 -4.92 -3.87
CA GLY A 34 6.17 -5.34 -3.75
C GLY A 34 7.16 -4.18 -3.58
N PRO A 35 8.30 -4.42 -2.91
CA PRO A 35 9.26 -3.38 -2.53
C PRO A 35 9.92 -2.69 -3.72
N HIS A 36 10.20 -3.43 -4.81
CA HIS A 36 10.79 -2.85 -6.02
C HIS A 36 9.86 -1.85 -6.71
N LEU A 37 8.55 -2.12 -6.75
CA LEU A 37 7.58 -1.17 -7.33
C LEU A 37 7.43 0.08 -6.45
N LEU A 38 7.58 -0.04 -5.14
CA LEU A 38 7.63 1.12 -4.24
C LEU A 38 8.87 1.97 -4.51
N GLU A 39 10.04 1.35 -4.72
CA GLU A 39 11.27 2.06 -5.13
C GLU A 39 11.08 2.82 -6.45
N GLU A 40 10.54 2.15 -7.48
CA GLU A 40 10.26 2.79 -8.77
C GLU A 40 9.26 3.94 -8.63
N ALA A 41 8.19 3.75 -7.85
CA ALA A 41 7.19 4.79 -7.60
C ALA A 41 7.81 6.02 -6.93
N LEU A 42 8.68 5.81 -5.93
CA LEU A 42 9.37 6.89 -5.23
C LEU A 42 10.44 7.59 -6.08
N ALA A 43 11.04 6.89 -7.03
CA ALA A 43 12.00 7.46 -7.99
C ALA A 43 11.33 8.18 -9.17
N SER A 44 10.04 7.92 -9.40
CA SER A 44 9.26 8.50 -10.49
C SER A 44 8.62 9.86 -10.14
N THR A 45 7.83 10.39 -11.07
CA THR A 45 6.98 11.57 -10.83
C THR A 45 5.64 11.25 -10.16
N PHE A 46 5.35 9.98 -9.88
CA PHE A 46 4.11 9.60 -9.21
C PHE A 46 4.11 10.03 -7.74
N GLU A 47 2.93 10.44 -7.25
CA GLU A 47 2.74 10.72 -5.83
C GLU A 47 2.31 9.45 -5.10
N VAL A 48 3.16 8.95 -4.21
CA VAL A 48 2.84 7.81 -3.34
C VAL A 48 1.91 8.29 -2.23
N ARG A 49 0.64 7.86 -2.27
CA ARG A 49 -0.41 8.29 -1.34
C ARG A 49 -0.40 7.56 0.00
N GLY A 50 0.19 6.38 0.06
CA GLY A 50 0.32 5.61 1.29
C GLY A 50 0.94 4.25 1.04
N VAL A 51 1.63 3.73 2.05
CA VAL A 51 2.24 2.40 2.05
C VAL A 51 1.46 1.51 3.00
N PHE A 52 1.12 0.30 2.55
CA PHE A 52 0.39 -0.70 3.32
C PHE A 52 1.29 -1.91 3.51
N THR A 53 1.40 -2.41 4.74
CA THR A 53 2.24 -3.56 5.08
C THR A 53 1.50 -4.49 6.03
N ASN A 54 1.78 -5.79 5.99
CA ASN A 54 1.29 -6.78 6.97
C ASN A 54 2.02 -6.72 8.32
N GLY A 55 3.03 -5.85 8.45
CA GLY A 55 3.79 -5.63 9.68
C GLY A 55 5.10 -6.40 9.80
N GLU A 56 5.45 -7.23 8.82
CA GLU A 56 6.72 -7.97 8.83
C GLU A 56 7.88 -7.23 8.14
N ILE A 57 7.59 -6.19 7.37
CA ILE A 57 8.64 -5.41 6.72
C ILE A 57 9.39 -4.61 7.78
N LEU A 58 10.59 -5.09 8.11
CA LEU A 58 11.61 -4.37 8.84
C LEU A 58 11.75 -2.98 8.20
N CYS A 59 11.34 -1.96 8.96
CA CYS A 59 11.42 -0.55 8.56
C CYS A 59 12.88 -0.05 8.53
N CYS A 60 13.80 -0.83 7.98
CA CYS A 60 15.21 -0.52 7.90
C CYS A 60 15.68 -0.52 6.44
N GLY A 61 16.53 0.45 6.10
CA GLY A 61 17.07 0.63 4.75
C GLY A 61 16.66 1.95 4.11
N ALA A 62 17.36 2.31 3.02
CA ALA A 62 17.23 3.58 2.33
C ALA A 62 15.78 3.89 1.91
N LEU A 63 15.02 2.86 1.53
CA LEU A 63 13.61 3.00 1.12
C LEU A 63 12.74 3.67 2.19
N TRP A 64 12.91 3.25 3.45
CA TRP A 64 12.12 3.78 4.57
C TRP A 64 12.54 5.19 4.96
N GLU A 65 13.82 5.54 4.83
CA GLU A 65 14.30 6.91 4.99
C GLU A 65 13.62 7.85 3.98
N TYR A 66 13.42 7.41 2.74
CA TYR A 66 12.69 8.18 1.73
C TYR A 66 11.20 8.33 2.09
N VAL A 67 10.55 7.26 2.53
CA VAL A 67 9.14 7.26 2.98
C VAL A 67 8.95 8.24 4.13
N GLU A 68 9.83 8.21 5.13
CA GLU A 68 9.82 9.10 6.28
C GLU A 68 10.09 10.56 5.88
N LYS A 69 11.13 10.80 5.07
CA LYS A 69 11.48 12.14 4.58
C LYS A 69 10.34 12.78 3.77
N LYS A 70 9.63 11.98 2.97
CA LYS A 70 8.47 12.41 2.19
C LYS A 70 7.17 12.47 3.01
N ARG A 71 7.19 12.05 4.28
CA ARG A 71 6.03 11.98 5.19
C ARG A 71 4.87 11.18 4.61
N ILE A 72 5.19 10.11 3.90
CA ILE A 72 4.17 9.22 3.31
C ILE A 72 3.54 8.41 4.46
N PRO A 73 2.21 8.35 4.54
CA PRO A 73 1.55 7.60 5.61
C PRO A 73 1.76 6.09 5.43
N VAL A 74 2.13 5.43 6.52
CA VAL A 74 2.35 3.97 6.59
C VAL A 74 1.25 3.33 7.44
N TYR A 75 0.56 2.36 6.86
CA TYR A 75 -0.55 1.63 7.45
C TYR A 75 -0.18 0.16 7.64
N HIS A 76 -0.32 -0.32 8.86
CA HIS A 76 -0.28 -1.75 9.13
C HIS A 76 -1.66 -2.32 8.88
N VAL A 77 -1.73 -3.43 8.16
CA VAL A 77 -2.99 -4.11 7.86
C VAL A 77 -2.92 -5.50 8.47
N SER A 78 -3.99 -5.95 9.11
CA SER A 78 -4.02 -7.31 9.64
C SER A 78 -3.78 -8.34 8.53
N PRO A 79 -3.08 -9.46 8.77
CA PRO A 79 -2.72 -10.42 7.71
C PRO A 79 -3.93 -10.90 6.90
N ARG A 80 -5.05 -11.17 7.58
CA ARG A 80 -6.32 -11.56 6.95
C ARG A 80 -6.82 -10.51 5.97
N LEU A 81 -6.75 -9.23 6.35
CA LEU A 81 -7.22 -8.14 5.52
C LEU A 81 -6.21 -7.80 4.41
N TYR A 82 -4.91 -7.93 4.68
CA TYR A 82 -3.84 -7.70 3.71
C TYR A 82 -3.95 -8.63 2.50
N ALA A 83 -4.24 -9.92 2.73
CA ALA A 83 -4.52 -10.88 1.66
C ALA A 83 -5.71 -10.47 0.77
N GLU A 84 -6.68 -9.73 1.31
CA GLU A 84 -7.79 -9.18 0.51
C GLU A 84 -7.39 -7.94 -0.30
N LEU A 85 -6.29 -7.26 0.06
CA LEU A 85 -5.79 -6.06 -0.66
C LEU A 85 -4.89 -6.44 -1.83
N THR A 86 -4.14 -7.54 -1.73
CA THR A 86 -3.20 -8.02 -2.76
C THR A 86 -3.91 -8.84 -3.82
N GLU A 87 -3.52 -8.74 -5.10
CA GLU A 87 -4.07 -9.59 -6.18
C GLU A 87 -3.31 -10.91 -6.37
N THR A 88 -2.10 -11.04 -5.82
CA THR A 88 -1.30 -12.26 -5.92
C THR A 88 -1.69 -13.31 -4.89
N GLU A 89 -1.86 -14.58 -5.32
CA GLU A 89 -2.10 -15.73 -4.43
C GLU A 89 -0.95 -15.98 -3.45
N ASN A 90 0.26 -15.54 -3.79
CA ASN A 90 1.41 -15.40 -2.88
C ASN A 90 1.82 -13.92 -2.79
N PRO A 91 1.32 -13.17 -1.79
CA PRO A 91 1.77 -11.80 -1.52
C PRO A 91 3.29 -11.77 -1.37
N GLN A 92 3.97 -10.94 -2.16
CA GLN A 92 5.40 -10.67 -1.95
C GLN A 92 5.51 -9.40 -1.11
N ASP A 93 5.95 -9.59 0.13
CA ASP A 93 6.19 -8.52 1.10
C ASP A 93 7.38 -7.64 0.71
#